data_AF-R7BLZ6-F1
#
_entry.id   AF-R7BLZ6-F1
#
_cell.length_a   1.000
_cell.length_b   1.000
_cell.length_c   1.000
_cell.angle_alpha   90.00
_cell.angle_beta   90.00
_cell.angle_gamma   90.00
#
_symmetry.space_group_name_H-M   'P 1'
#
loop_
_entity.id
_entity.type
_entity.pdbx_description
1 polymer ?
#
loop_
_entity_poly.entity_id
_entity_poly.type
_entity_poly.pdbx_seq_one_letter_code
_entity_poly.pdbx_strand_id
1 'polypeptide(L)'
;MCDIRYFKRALSLYRTAVREYQAGQADEYTMNTVAYSLQQVVELVLKCHLEFTGVTVPSTHDISKLVRMCKNNGACITITEWIDDNTEKLTAWEAQTRYNMDFFVERDKAARALKMIKEFLVALVISFIFLVVYRKKYKYI
;
A
#
# COMPACT_ATOMS: atom_id res chain seq x y z
N MET A 1 -19.21 -3.53 -8.44
CA MET A 1 -18.16 -3.29 -9.45
C MET A 1 -16.87 -3.08 -8.69
N CYS A 2 -15.81 -3.85 -8.98
CA CYS A 2 -14.54 -3.72 -8.26
C CYS A 2 -13.88 -2.38 -8.60
N ASP A 3 -13.45 -1.62 -7.60
CA ASP A 3 -12.92 -0.30 -7.83
C ASP A 3 -11.41 -0.32 -8.16
N ILE A 4 -11.11 -0.47 -9.44
CA ILE A 4 -9.75 -0.32 -9.96
C ILE A 4 -9.16 1.07 -9.70
N ARG A 5 -9.96 2.07 -9.28
CA ARG A 5 -9.46 3.41 -8.93
C ARG A 5 -8.48 3.35 -7.77
N TYR A 6 -8.67 2.47 -6.79
CA TYR A 6 -7.71 2.32 -5.68
C TYR A 6 -6.33 1.91 -6.19
N PHE A 7 -6.26 0.87 -7.02
CA PHE A 7 -4.98 0.40 -7.57
C PHE A 7 -4.32 1.45 -8.48
N LYS A 8 -5.10 2.11 -9.35
CA LYS A 8 -4.59 3.20 -10.21
C LYS A 8 -4.04 4.36 -9.37
N ARG A 9 -4.75 4.76 -8.31
CA ARG A 9 -4.31 5.82 -7.40
C ARG A 9 -3.03 5.44 -6.67
N ALA A 10 -2.94 4.20 -6.17
CA ALA A 10 -1.73 3.68 -5.54
C ALA A 10 -0.52 3.73 -6.49
N LEU A 11 -0.66 3.25 -7.73
CA LEU A 11 0.44 3.32 -8.70
C LEU A 11 0.86 4.75 -9.02
N SER A 12 -0.10 5.67 -9.12
CA SER A 12 0.20 7.09 -9.33
C SER A 12 0.95 7.69 -8.14
N LEU A 13 0.54 7.39 -6.91
CA LEU A 13 1.21 7.86 -5.69
C LEU A 13 2.63 7.30 -5.59
N TYR A 14 2.81 6.00 -5.87
CA TYR A 14 4.13 5.38 -5.85
C TYR A 14 5.08 6.05 -6.86
N ARG A 15 4.61 6.31 -8.09
CA ARG A 15 5.42 7.02 -9.12
C ARG A 15 5.78 8.44 -8.69
N THR A 16 4.86 9.16 -8.05
CA THR A 16 5.16 10.48 -7.50
C THR A 16 6.18 10.39 -6.38
N ALA A 17 6.01 9.48 -5.41
CA ALA A 17 6.96 9.27 -4.31
C ALA A 17 8.38 8.95 -4.82
N VAL A 18 8.51 8.12 -5.86
CA VAL A 18 9.80 7.84 -6.51
C VAL A 18 10.41 9.11 -7.10
N ARG A 19 9.62 9.93 -7.81
CA ARG A 19 10.11 11.17 -8.42
C ARG A 19 10.55 12.18 -7.37
N GLU A 20 9.75 12.40 -6.33
CA GLU A 20 10.08 13.30 -5.21
C GLU A 20 11.38 12.86 -4.53
N TYR A 21 11.52 11.57 -4.23
CA TYR A 21 12.74 11.03 -3.63
C TYR A 21 13.98 11.22 -4.55
N GLN A 22 13.82 11.04 -5.87
CA GLN A 22 14.89 11.16 -6.85
C GLN A 22 15.28 12.60 -7.16
N ALA A 23 14.37 13.57 -6.99
CA ALA A 23 14.65 14.99 -7.19
C ALA A 23 15.75 15.51 -6.23
N GLY A 24 16.10 14.73 -5.19
CA GLY A 24 17.30 14.93 -4.39
C GLY A 24 17.14 15.97 -3.28
N GLN A 25 15.99 16.62 -3.18
CA GLN A 25 15.61 17.43 -2.03
C GLN A 25 15.27 16.49 -0.87
N ALA A 26 16.22 16.34 0.06
CA ALA A 26 16.10 15.47 1.22
C ALA A 26 15.68 16.25 2.48
N ASP A 27 14.99 17.38 2.32
CA ASP A 27 14.43 18.10 3.45
C ASP A 27 13.31 17.28 4.12
N GLU A 28 13.04 17.62 5.38
CA GLU A 28 12.10 16.92 6.25
C GLU A 28 10.69 16.85 5.65
N TYR A 29 10.23 17.95 5.04
CA TYR A 29 8.91 18.02 4.42
C TYR A 29 8.79 17.09 3.22
N THR A 30 9.82 17.06 2.36
CA THR A 30 9.85 16.16 1.20
C THR A 30 9.86 14.70 1.63
N MET A 31 10.68 14.32 2.62
CA MET A 31 10.71 12.92 3.09
C MET A 31 9.42 12.48 3.79
N ASN A 32 8.76 13.38 4.52
CA ASN A 32 7.44 13.13 5.08
C ASN A 32 6.37 12.96 4.00
N THR A 33 6.42 13.76 2.94
CA THR A 33 5.53 13.63 1.79
C THR A 33 5.72 12.29 1.06
N VAL A 34 6.98 11.85 0.92
CA VAL A 34 7.32 10.53 0.37
C VAL A 34 6.78 9.42 1.28
N ALA A 35 7.04 9.47 2.57
CA ALA A 35 6.60 8.47 3.54
C ALA A 35 5.08 8.35 3.61
N TYR A 36 4.36 9.47 3.65
CA TYR A 36 2.90 9.51 3.57
C TYR A 36 2.39 8.86 2.29
N SER A 37 2.97 9.21 1.15
CA SER A 37 2.60 8.64 -0.14
C SER A 37 2.79 7.12 -0.16
N LEU A 38 3.86 6.61 0.46
CA LEU A 38 4.14 5.18 0.58
C LEU A 38 3.16 4.46 1.50
N GLN A 39 2.77 5.05 2.63
CA GLN A 39 1.70 4.54 3.48
C GLN A 39 0.40 4.40 2.68
N GLN A 40 0.01 5.46 1.95
CA GLN A 40 -1.20 5.47 1.12
C GLN A 40 -1.16 4.42 0.02
N VAL A 41 0.01 4.14 -0.58
CA VAL A 41 0.17 3.07 -1.56
C VAL A 41 -0.20 1.71 -0.96
N VAL A 42 0.32 1.40 0.23
CA VAL A 42 0.03 0.12 0.91
C VAL A 42 -1.46 0.02 1.26
N GLU A 43 -2.03 1.09 1.84
CA GLU A 43 -3.44 1.15 2.22
C GLU A 43 -4.37 0.88 1.04
N LEU A 44 -4.22 1.65 -0.04
CA LEU A 44 -5.10 1.60 -1.19
C LEU A 44 -5.06 0.23 -1.87
N VAL A 45 -3.89 -0.42 -1.91
CA VAL A 45 -3.76 -1.73 -2.55
C VAL A 45 -4.39 -2.83 -1.70
N LEU A 46 -4.25 -2.77 -0.36
CA LEU A 46 -4.96 -3.68 0.54
C LEU A 46 -6.48 -3.50 0.42
N LYS A 47 -6.96 -2.25 0.40
CA LYS A 47 -8.38 -1.94 0.18
C LYS A 47 -8.88 -2.45 -1.17
N CYS A 48 -8.08 -2.30 -2.22
CA CYS A 48 -8.39 -2.84 -3.54
C CYS A 48 -8.53 -4.37 -3.48
N HIS A 49 -7.62 -5.07 -2.80
CA HIS A 49 -7.72 -6.52 -2.62
C HIS A 49 -9.02 -6.93 -1.90
N LEU A 50 -9.38 -6.25 -0.80
CA LEU A 50 -10.64 -6.51 -0.09
C LEU A 50 -11.86 -6.36 -1.03
N GLU A 51 -11.90 -5.33 -1.88
CA GLU A 51 -12.99 -5.22 -2.85
C GLU A 51 -13.00 -6.35 -3.89
N PHE A 52 -11.82 -6.76 -4.36
CA PHE A 52 -11.71 -7.84 -5.34
C PHE A 52 -12.25 -9.17 -4.79
N THR A 53 -12.08 -9.39 -3.49
CA THR A 53 -12.59 -10.55 -2.75
C THR A 53 -14.06 -10.41 -2.35
N GLY A 54 -14.67 -9.24 -2.56
CA GLY A 54 -16.08 -8.98 -2.22
C GLY A 54 -16.31 -8.53 -0.78
N VAL A 55 -15.25 -8.19 -0.06
CA VAL A 55 -15.31 -7.67 1.32
C VAL A 55 -15.60 -6.17 1.27
N THR A 56 -16.54 -5.70 2.10
CA THR A 56 -16.78 -4.27 2.30
C THR A 56 -15.55 -3.62 2.92
N VAL A 57 -15.00 -2.61 2.22
CA VAL A 57 -13.79 -1.91 2.67
C VAL A 57 -14.10 -1.08 3.92
N PRO A 58 -13.35 -1.25 5.02
CA PRO A 58 -13.52 -0.42 6.20
C PRO A 58 -13.02 1.01 5.97
N SER A 59 -13.69 1.99 6.58
CA SER A 59 -13.16 3.34 6.71
C SER A 59 -12.09 3.38 7.81
N THR A 60 -10.85 3.09 7.44
CA THR A 60 -9.69 3.05 8.35
C THR A 60 -8.39 3.28 7.58
N HIS A 61 -7.38 3.79 8.29
CA HIS A 61 -6.00 3.93 7.84
C HIS A 61 -5.05 2.91 8.51
N ASP A 62 -5.61 2.04 9.36
CA ASP A 62 -4.86 1.02 10.09
C ASP A 62 -4.45 -0.11 9.13
N ILE A 63 -3.16 -0.13 8.78
CA ILE A 63 -2.57 -1.12 7.89
C ILE A 63 -2.60 -2.51 8.55
N SER A 64 -2.38 -2.62 9.86
CA SER A 64 -2.41 -3.89 10.59
C SER A 64 -3.79 -4.53 10.50
N LYS A 65 -4.84 -3.73 10.67
CA LYS A 65 -6.24 -4.17 10.49
C LYS A 65 -6.51 -4.60 9.05
N LEU A 66 -6.07 -3.82 8.06
CA LEU A 66 -6.27 -4.15 6.64
C LEU A 66 -5.55 -5.45 6.26
N VAL A 67 -4.29 -5.65 6.68
CA VAL A 67 -3.54 -6.90 6.46
C VAL A 67 -4.27 -8.10 7.07
N ARG A 68 -4.72 -7.99 8.33
CA ARG A 68 -5.50 -9.05 8.99
C ARG A 68 -6.78 -9.37 8.22
N MET A 69 -7.49 -8.35 7.75
CA MET A 69 -8.69 -8.56 6.94
C MET A 69 -8.38 -9.26 5.62
N CYS A 70 -7.30 -8.89 4.92
CA CYS A 70 -6.92 -9.56 3.68
C CYS A 70 -6.56 -11.03 3.92
N LYS A 71 -5.79 -11.34 4.98
CA LYS A 71 -5.42 -12.72 5.35
C LYS A 71 -6.64 -13.59 5.69
N ASN A 72 -7.66 -13.01 6.32
CA ASN A 72 -8.83 -13.76 6.81
C ASN A 72 -9.93 -14.00 5.74
N ASN A 73 -9.90 -13.31 4.60
CA ASN A 73 -11.01 -13.32 3.63
C ASN A 73 -10.78 -14.19 2.38
N GLY A 74 -10.15 -15.36 2.56
CA GLY A 74 -10.27 -16.51 1.64
C GLY A 74 -9.60 -16.40 0.26
N ALA A 75 -9.05 -15.24 -0.12
CA ALA A 75 -8.20 -15.13 -1.30
C ALA A 75 -6.71 -15.08 -0.92
N CYS A 76 -5.89 -15.73 -1.73
CA CYS A 76 -4.44 -15.74 -1.55
C CYS A 76 -3.88 -14.35 -1.89
N ILE A 77 -3.78 -13.49 -0.87
CA ILE A 77 -2.96 -12.28 -0.93
C ILE A 77 -1.53 -12.65 -0.58
N THR A 78 -0.57 -12.22 -1.39
CA THR A 78 0.84 -12.27 -1.01
C THR A 78 1.20 -11.00 -0.24
N ILE A 79 1.24 -11.08 1.10
CA ILE A 79 1.83 -10.06 1.96
C ILE A 79 3.32 -10.39 2.11
N THR A 80 4.20 -9.44 1.75
CA THR A 80 5.63 -9.62 1.97
C THR A 80 5.95 -9.49 3.46
N GLU A 81 6.97 -10.21 3.93
CA GLU A 81 7.43 -10.19 5.33
C GLU A 81 7.64 -8.76 5.84
N TRP A 82 8.31 -7.92 5.04
CA TRP A 82 8.55 -6.53 5.41
C TRP A 82 7.27 -5.73 5.62
N ILE A 83 6.22 -5.95 4.82
CA ILE A 83 4.94 -5.26 5.03
C ILE A 83 4.29 -5.72 6.33
N ASP A 84 4.31 -7.02 6.61
CA ASP A 84 3.73 -7.61 7.82
C ASP A 84 4.43 -7.07 9.09
N ASP A 85 5.77 -7.03 9.07
CA ASP A 85 6.59 -6.54 10.18
C ASP A 85 6.49 -5.02 10.40
N ASN A 86 6.12 -4.25 9.38
CA ASN A 86 6.12 -2.78 9.43
C ASN A 86 4.71 -2.17 9.44
N THR A 87 3.66 -2.96 9.67
CA THR A 87 2.27 -2.49 9.64
C THR A 87 1.99 -1.33 10.61
N GLU A 88 2.49 -1.40 11.85
CA GLU A 88 2.33 -0.32 12.84
C GLU A 88 3.08 0.95 12.44
N LYS A 89 4.32 0.82 11.98
CA LYS A 89 5.14 1.92 11.49
C LYS A 89 4.48 2.62 10.30
N LEU A 90 4.00 1.84 9.33
CA LEU A 90 3.30 2.38 8.17
C LEU A 90 2.01 3.08 8.60
N THR A 91 1.24 2.50 9.52
CA THR A 91 0.06 3.17 10.10
C THR A 91 0.42 4.50 10.75
N ALA A 92 1.50 4.54 11.53
CA ALA A 92 1.96 5.76 12.18
C ALA A 92 2.34 6.86 11.19
N TRP A 93 2.90 6.50 10.02
CA TRP A 93 3.22 7.47 8.97
C TRP A 93 2.00 8.20 8.40
N GLU A 94 0.77 7.71 8.57
CA GLU A 94 -0.41 8.46 8.13
C GLU A 94 -0.54 9.78 8.92
N ALA A 95 -0.48 9.70 10.25
CA ALA A 95 -0.68 10.87 11.11
C ALA A 95 0.62 11.64 11.38
N GLN A 96 1.72 10.93 11.64
CA GLN A 96 2.98 11.54 12.10
C GLN A 96 3.58 12.47 11.05
N THR A 97 3.61 12.08 9.77
CA THR A 97 4.19 12.90 8.70
C THR A 97 3.39 14.16 8.37
N ARG A 98 2.15 14.27 8.88
CA ARG A 98 1.21 15.35 8.54
C ARG A 98 1.00 16.31 9.69
N TYR A 99 1.00 15.79 10.92
CA TYR A 99 0.54 16.53 12.09
C TYR A 99 1.60 16.69 13.16
N ASN A 100 2.70 15.93 13.11
CA ASN A 100 3.80 16.07 14.06
C ASN A 100 4.93 16.88 13.43
N MET A 101 5.12 18.10 13.92
CA MET A 101 6.14 19.03 13.43
C MET A 101 7.57 18.59 13.78
N ASP A 102 7.75 17.75 14.79
CA ASP A 102 9.05 17.23 15.23
C ASP A 102 9.37 15.86 14.62
N PHE A 103 8.47 15.32 13.79
CA PHE A 103 8.65 14.03 13.14
C PHE A 103 9.16 14.22 11.72
N PHE A 104 10.22 13.51 11.37
CA PHE A 104 10.61 13.33 9.98
C PHE A 104 11.06 11.90 9.71
N VAL A 105 10.82 11.43 8.49
CA VAL A 105 11.36 10.15 8.03
C VAL A 105 12.72 10.37 7.41
N GLU A 106 13.74 9.71 7.94
CA GLU A 106 15.08 9.73 7.34
C GLU A 106 15.06 9.18 5.91
N ARG A 107 15.88 9.80 5.05
CA ARG A 107 15.99 9.43 3.63
C ARG A 107 16.25 7.94 3.42
N ASP A 108 17.12 7.32 4.20
CA ASP A 108 17.44 5.89 4.08
C ASP A 108 16.26 4.99 4.46
N LYS A 109 15.45 5.41 5.44
CA LYS A 109 14.21 4.72 5.82
C LYS A 109 13.18 4.83 4.70
N ALA A 110 13.06 5.99 4.05
CA ALA A 110 12.20 6.19 2.88
C ALA A 110 12.70 5.37 1.68
N ALA A 111 14.00 5.31 1.43
CA ALA A 111 14.63 4.53 0.36
C ALA A 111 14.34 3.02 0.53
N ARG A 112 14.48 2.51 1.75
CA ARG A 112 14.14 1.12 2.08
C ARG A 112 12.66 0.87 1.86
N ALA A 113 11.79 1.75 2.34
CA ALA A 113 10.35 1.61 2.15
C ALA A 113 9.95 1.61 0.66
N LEU A 114 10.52 2.50 -0.15
CA LEU A 114 10.32 2.52 -1.62
C LEU A 114 10.63 1.14 -2.24
N LYS A 115 11.79 0.57 -1.92
CA LYS A 115 12.20 -0.74 -2.43
C LYS A 115 11.22 -1.84 -2.00
N MET A 116 10.92 -1.94 -0.71
CA MET A 116 10.09 -3.03 -0.18
C MET A 116 8.63 -2.93 -0.64
N ILE A 117 8.10 -1.71 -0.78
CA ILE A 117 6.75 -1.48 -1.31
C ILE A 117 6.70 -1.81 -2.81
N LYS A 118 7.77 -1.55 -3.57
CA LYS A 118 7.87 -2.00 -4.97
C LYS A 118 7.75 -3.52 -5.08
N GLU A 119 8.51 -4.24 -4.25
CA GLU A 119 8.49 -5.71 -4.22
C GLU A 119 7.10 -6.24 -3.84
N PHE A 120 6.45 -5.61 -2.87
CA PHE A 120 5.07 -5.91 -2.50
C PHE A 120 4.08 -5.69 -3.66
N LEU A 121 4.18 -4.55 -4.37
CA LEU A 121 3.33 -4.27 -5.54
C LEU A 121 3.51 -5.34 -6.63
N VAL A 122 4.74 -5.79 -6.89
CA VAL A 122 5.02 -6.85 -7.88
C VAL A 122 4.38 -8.17 -7.43
N ALA A 123 4.57 -8.58 -6.17
CA ALA A 123 3.97 -9.80 -5.62
C ALA A 123 2.42 -9.78 -5.70
N LEU A 124 1.82 -8.61 -5.50
CA LEU A 124 0.37 -8.44 -5.59
C LEU A 124 -0.18 -8.44 -7.00
N VAL A 125 0.54 -7.91 -7.99
CA VAL A 125 0.11 -8.00 -9.40
C VAL A 125 -0.08 -9.46 -9.81
N ILE A 126 0.83 -10.34 -9.37
CA ILE A 126 0.71 -11.79 -9.59
C ILE A 126 -0.59 -12.31 -8.96
N SER A 127 -0.86 -11.95 -7.70
CA SER A 127 -2.10 -12.33 -6.98
C SER A 127 -3.37 -11.82 -7.69
N PHE A 128 -3.37 -10.59 -8.19
CA PHE A 128 -4.50 -10.01 -8.93
C PHE A 128 -4.73 -10.68 -10.28
N ILE A 129 -3.67 -11.03 -11.02
CA ILE A 129 -3.80 -11.78 -12.28
C ILE A 129 -4.49 -13.13 -12.01
N PHE A 130 -4.07 -13.85 -10.97
CA PHE A 130 -4.74 -15.10 -10.57
C PHE A 130 -6.23 -14.88 -10.22
N LEU A 131 -6.55 -13.85 -9.42
CA LEU A 131 -7.92 -13.52 -9.05
C LEU A 131 -8.80 -13.17 -10.26
N VAL A 132 -8.26 -12.40 -11.22
CA VAL A 132 -8.98 -12.02 -12.45
C VAL A 132 -9.19 -13.22 -13.36
N VAL A 133 -8.17 -14.05 -13.56
CA VAL A 133 -8.26 -15.28 -14.35
C VAL A 133 -9.26 -16.25 -13.74
N TYR A 134 -9.20 -16.46 -12.41
CA TYR A 134 -10.14 -17.31 -11.69
C TYR A 134 -11.57 -16.79 -11.81
N ARG A 135 -11.81 -15.49 -11.58
CA ARG A 135 -13.15 -14.91 -11.76
C ARG A 135 -13.68 -15.07 -13.18
N LYS A 136 -12.85 -14.90 -14.22
CA LYS A 136 -13.29 -15.13 -15.61
C LYS A 136 -13.64 -16.59 -15.88
N LYS A 137 -12.91 -17.53 -15.27
CA LYS A 137 -13.11 -18.97 -15.46
C LYS A 137 -14.35 -19.51 -14.73
N TYR A 138 -14.73 -18.92 -13.59
CA TYR A 138 -15.80 -19.44 -12.72
C TYR A 138 -17.03 -18.50 -12.57
N LYS A 139 -17.16 -17.41 -13.34
CA LYS A 139 -18.37 -16.55 -13.40
C LYS A 139 -19.28 -16.79 -14.62
N TYR A 140 -19.24 -17.98 -15.20
CA TYR A 140 -20.33 -18.50 -16.04
C TYR A 140 -21.09 -19.60 -15.29
N ILE A 141 -21.75 -19.23 -14.19
CA ILE A 141 -22.95 -19.92 -13.65
C ILE A 141 -23.83 -18.82 -13.07
#